data_AF-A0A1Q3K036-F1
#
_entry.id   AF-A0A1Q3K036-F1
#
_cell.length_a   1.000
_cell.length_b   1.000
_cell.length_c   1.000
_cell.angle_alpha   90.00
_cell.angle_beta   90.00
_cell.angle_gamma   90.00
#
_symmetry.space_group_name_H-M   'P 1'
#
loop_
_entity.id
_entity.type
_entity.pdbx_description
1 polymer ?
#
loop_
_entity_poly.entity_id
_entity_poly.type
_entity_poly.pdbx_seq_one_letter_code
_entity_poly.pdbx_strand_id
1 'polypeptide(L)'
;MLILVYLLNLFEILACIAGMLHWEKIKNTYWKWFLVYLIVIAVVEVYGIYFGSLRNNTVLYNYFAIPLQFLFFFWLFSKGNSSKNRQLWLIIPFSIYLACWVIEYLFLRQRVTWFDSFSYTMGNVLLVILLINYLLRFINSDEILNYKSNMMFWVAVGIAIFYLGTLPFFALRNTLYYQFRDVFTVYNYVQLILGCLMYLVFALSFVWGKPK
;
A
#
# COMPACT_ATOMS: atom_id res chain seq x y z
N MET A 1 -12.32 16.73 -7.58
CA MET A 1 -11.08 16.22 -6.94
C MET A 1 -11.18 16.18 -5.41
N LEU A 2 -11.37 17.30 -4.70
CA LEU A 2 -11.39 17.34 -3.22
C LEU A 2 -12.39 16.38 -2.56
N ILE A 3 -13.61 16.26 -3.09
CA ILE A 3 -14.64 15.35 -2.55
C ILE A 3 -14.14 13.90 -2.49
N LEU A 4 -13.46 13.43 -3.54
CA LEU A 4 -12.96 12.05 -3.60
C LEU A 4 -11.75 11.84 -2.67
N VAL A 5 -10.96 12.87 -2.42
CA VAL A 5 -9.88 12.82 -1.42
C VAL A 5 -10.46 12.70 -0.01
N TYR A 6 -11.48 13.50 0.32
CA TYR A 6 -12.18 13.35 1.61
C TYR A 6 -12.87 12.00 1.74
N LEU A 7 -13.44 11.49 0.64
CA LEU A 7 -14.04 10.16 0.61
C LEU A 7 -12.99 9.07 0.86
N LEU A 8 -11.82 9.15 0.23
CA LEU A 8 -10.71 8.22 0.47
C LEU A 8 -10.31 8.21 1.95
N ASN A 9 -10.09 9.38 2.55
CA ASN A 9 -9.74 9.52 3.96
C ASN A 9 -10.84 8.97 4.88
N LEU A 10 -12.11 9.15 4.51
CA LEU A 10 -13.22 8.55 5.25
C LEU A 10 -13.12 7.02 5.25
N PHE A 11 -12.87 6.39 4.10
CA PHE A 11 -12.72 4.93 4.01
C PHE A 11 -11.49 4.42 4.78
N GLU A 12 -10.40 5.16 4.76
CA GLU A 12 -9.21 4.85 5.57
C GLU A 12 -9.50 4.92 7.08
N ILE A 13 -10.17 5.98 7.53
CA ILE A 13 -10.60 6.12 8.93
C ILE A 13 -11.56 5.00 9.32
N LEU A 14 -12.49 4.61 8.44
CA LEU A 14 -13.37 3.46 8.66
C LEU A 14 -12.58 2.15 8.83
N ALA A 15 -11.51 1.94 8.05
CA ALA A 15 -10.63 0.79 8.23
C ALA A 15 -9.90 0.82 9.58
N CYS A 16 -9.44 2.00 10.03
CA CYS A 16 -8.86 2.18 11.36
C CYS A 16 -9.86 1.86 12.48
N ILE A 17 -11.08 2.41 12.38
CA ILE A 17 -12.17 2.15 13.33
C ILE A 17 -12.49 0.66 13.37
N ALA A 18 -12.61 -0.01 12.22
CA ALA A 18 -12.86 -1.45 12.15
C ALA A 18 -11.76 -2.24 12.90
N GLY A 19 -10.49 -1.87 12.73
CA GLY A 19 -9.37 -2.48 13.45
C GLY A 19 -9.39 -2.19 14.96
N MET A 20 -9.75 -0.98 15.39
CA MET A 20 -9.90 -0.63 16.80
C MET A 20 -11.04 -1.39 17.47
N LEU A 21 -12.21 -1.50 16.82
CA LEU A 21 -13.34 -2.28 17.34
C LEU A 21 -13.00 -3.76 17.51
N HIS A 22 -12.09 -4.28 16.69
CA HIS A 22 -11.61 -5.66 16.76
C HIS A 22 -10.23 -5.77 17.41
N TRP A 23 -9.83 -4.81 18.26
CA TRP A 23 -8.52 -4.78 18.91
C TRP A 23 -8.22 -6.05 19.72
N GLU A 24 -9.20 -6.51 20.50
CA GLU A 24 -9.08 -7.72 21.34
C GLU A 24 -8.71 -8.96 20.51
N LYS A 25 -9.18 -9.02 19.26
CA LYS A 25 -8.87 -10.11 18.33
C LYS A 25 -7.42 -10.05 17.85
N ILE A 26 -6.88 -8.85 17.57
CA ILE A 26 -5.59 -8.69 16.88
C ILE A 26 -4.41 -8.39 17.82
N LYS A 27 -4.65 -7.92 19.05
CA LYS A 27 -3.62 -7.37 19.96
C LYS A 27 -2.46 -8.32 20.30
N ASN A 28 -2.71 -9.64 20.28
CA ASN A 28 -1.71 -10.67 20.60
C ASN A 28 -1.03 -11.26 19.36
N THR A 29 -1.32 -10.72 18.17
CA THR A 29 -0.78 -11.20 16.89
C THR A 29 -0.02 -10.09 16.19
N TYR A 30 0.69 -10.41 15.09
CA TYR A 30 1.38 -9.39 14.31
C TYR A 30 0.41 -8.43 13.60
N TRP A 31 -0.88 -8.77 13.50
CA TRP A 31 -1.92 -7.94 12.89
C TRP A 31 -2.17 -6.62 13.61
N LYS A 32 -1.79 -6.49 14.88
CA LYS A 32 -1.81 -5.19 15.58
C LYS A 32 -1.00 -4.12 14.84
N TRP A 33 0.10 -4.52 14.20
CA TRP A 33 0.96 -3.62 13.44
C TRP A 33 0.30 -3.15 12.15
N PHE A 34 -0.65 -3.91 11.61
CA PHE A 34 -1.45 -3.47 10.47
C PHE A 34 -2.40 -2.32 10.86
N LEU A 35 -3.03 -2.40 12.04
CA LEU A 35 -3.80 -1.26 12.56
C LEU A 35 -2.91 -0.04 12.82
N VAL A 36 -1.75 -0.22 13.46
CA VAL A 36 -0.78 0.87 13.69
C VAL A 36 -0.35 1.50 12.37
N TYR A 37 -0.05 0.68 11.35
CA TYR A 37 0.28 1.15 10.01
C TYR A 37 -0.84 2.02 9.42
N LEU A 38 -2.10 1.56 9.47
CA LEU A 38 -3.23 2.34 8.95
C LEU A 38 -3.42 3.67 9.67
N ILE A 39 -3.26 3.69 11.01
CA ILE A 39 -3.32 4.93 11.79
C ILE A 39 -2.20 5.89 11.37
N VAL A 40 -0.98 5.39 11.17
CA VAL A 40 0.15 6.22 10.72
C VAL A 40 -0.12 6.84 9.35
N ILE A 41 -0.61 6.06 8.38
CA ILE A 41 -0.94 6.59 7.05
C ILE A 41 -2.10 7.59 7.13
N ALA A 42 -3.15 7.30 7.91
CA ALA A 42 -4.27 8.23 8.12
C ALA A 42 -3.79 9.58 8.69
N VAL A 43 -2.86 9.56 9.64
CA VAL A 43 -2.25 10.79 10.20
C VAL A 43 -1.45 11.54 9.14
N VAL A 44 -0.68 10.83 8.31
CA VAL A 44 0.08 11.44 7.20
C VAL A 44 -0.85 12.10 6.18
N GLU A 45 -1.96 11.44 5.82
CA GLU A 45 -2.94 11.98 4.86
C GLU A 45 -3.68 13.20 5.43
N VAL A 46 -4.12 13.13 6.69
CA VAL A 46 -4.73 14.28 7.37
C VAL A 46 -3.75 15.45 7.43
N TYR A 47 -2.50 15.20 7.80
CA TYR A 47 -1.45 16.22 7.77
C TYR A 47 -1.28 16.80 6.36
N GLY A 48 -1.28 15.95 5.33
CA GLY A 48 -1.18 16.35 3.93
C GLY A 48 -2.28 17.30 3.49
N ILE A 49 -3.53 17.08 3.91
CA ILE A 49 -4.67 17.96 3.59
C ILE A 49 -4.55 19.33 4.27
N TYR A 50 -4.31 19.35 5.59
CA TYR A 50 -4.37 20.60 6.37
C TYR A 50 -3.11 21.45 6.25
N PHE A 51 -1.94 20.82 6.13
CA PHE A 51 -0.65 21.52 6.11
C PHE A 51 0.01 21.54 4.72
N GLY A 52 -0.62 20.89 3.73
CA GLY A 52 -0.06 20.76 2.39
C GLY A 52 0.02 22.01 1.54
N SER A 53 -0.81 23.01 1.84
CA SER A 53 -0.71 24.33 1.21
C SER A 53 0.45 25.16 1.77
N LEU A 54 0.98 24.81 2.96
CA LEU A 54 2.01 25.57 3.68
C LEU A 54 3.43 25.00 3.49
N ARG A 55 3.56 23.72 3.13
CA ARG A 55 4.85 23.04 2.93
C ARG A 55 4.80 22.06 1.76
N ASN A 56 5.98 21.82 1.15
CA ASN A 56 6.12 20.85 0.07
C ASN A 56 5.89 19.41 0.58
N ASN A 57 4.63 18.95 0.57
CA ASN A 57 4.21 17.61 0.97
C ASN A 57 4.96 16.48 0.26
N THR A 58 5.48 16.74 -0.94
CA THR A 58 6.22 15.79 -1.75
C THR A 58 7.35 15.12 -0.96
N VAL A 59 8.03 15.86 -0.06
CA VAL A 59 9.09 15.29 0.78
C VAL A 59 8.52 14.28 1.77
N LEU A 60 7.40 14.59 2.43
CA LEU A 60 6.77 13.67 3.37
C LEU A 60 6.35 12.36 2.67
N TYR A 61 5.74 12.46 1.50
CA TYR A 61 5.30 11.27 0.76
C TYR A 61 6.48 10.44 0.24
N ASN A 62 7.46 11.07 -0.40
CA ASN A 62 8.57 10.34 -1.05
C ASN A 62 9.58 9.73 -0.06
N TYR A 63 9.78 10.36 1.10
CA TYR A 63 10.80 9.93 2.07
C TYR A 63 10.23 9.16 3.26
N PHE A 64 8.94 9.32 3.55
CA PHE A 64 8.31 8.67 4.69
C PHE A 64 7.15 7.77 4.27
N ALA A 65 6.09 8.32 3.68
CA ALA A 65 4.85 7.55 3.46
C ALA A 65 5.04 6.37 2.50
N ILE A 66 5.60 6.62 1.31
CA ILE A 66 5.78 5.61 0.26
C ILE A 66 6.79 4.53 0.69
N PRO A 67 7.99 4.87 1.21
CA PRO A 67 8.89 3.86 1.76
C PRO A 67 8.24 3.04 2.87
N LEU A 68 7.59 3.70 3.85
CA LEU A 68 6.92 3.00 4.95
C LEU A 68 5.89 1.99 4.42
N GLN A 69 5.11 2.38 3.42
CA GLN A 69 4.10 1.54 2.78
C GLN A 69 4.70 0.27 2.15
N PHE A 70 5.73 0.38 1.31
CA PHE A 70 6.37 -0.80 0.72
C PHE A 70 7.06 -1.67 1.76
N LEU A 71 7.83 -1.05 2.67
CA LEU A 71 8.54 -1.77 3.72
C LEU A 71 7.58 -2.54 4.64
N PHE A 72 6.47 -1.91 5.01
CA PHE A 72 5.43 -2.55 5.81
C PHE A 72 4.81 -3.74 5.08
N PHE A 73 4.43 -3.60 3.81
CA PHE A 73 3.82 -4.71 3.08
C PHE A 73 4.80 -5.85 2.79
N PHE A 74 6.07 -5.56 2.49
CA PHE A 74 7.10 -6.60 2.37
C PHE A 74 7.23 -7.39 3.67
N TRP A 75 7.26 -6.69 4.80
CA TRP A 75 7.25 -7.32 6.11
C TRP A 75 5.98 -8.14 6.34
N LEU A 76 4.79 -7.62 6.02
CA LEU A 76 3.52 -8.30 6.23
C LEU A 76 3.44 -9.60 5.41
N PHE A 77 3.76 -9.56 4.11
CA PHE A 77 3.80 -10.76 3.26
C PHE A 77 4.84 -11.76 3.72
N SER A 78 5.98 -11.30 4.26
CA SER A 78 6.95 -12.20 4.87
C SER A 78 6.35 -12.90 6.09
N LYS A 79 5.58 -12.21 6.95
CA LYS A 79 4.97 -12.84 8.14
C LYS A 79 3.92 -13.89 7.80
N GLY A 80 3.14 -13.68 6.74
CA GLY A 80 2.17 -14.66 6.24
C GLY A 80 2.80 -15.90 5.58
N ASN A 81 4.12 -15.91 5.37
CA ASN A 81 4.81 -17.00 4.71
C ASN A 81 5.45 -17.97 5.73
N SER A 82 4.90 -19.18 5.85
CA SER A 82 5.38 -20.22 6.78
C SER A 82 6.62 -20.99 6.32
N SER A 83 7.25 -20.64 5.20
CA SER A 83 8.42 -21.39 4.70
C SER A 83 9.68 -21.13 5.54
N LYS A 84 10.59 -22.10 5.58
CA LYS A 84 11.92 -21.97 6.22
C LYS A 84 12.71 -20.76 5.71
N ASN A 85 12.44 -20.33 4.49
CA ASN A 85 13.13 -19.21 3.83
C ASN A 85 12.40 -17.87 4.00
N ARG A 86 11.49 -17.75 4.99
CA ARG A 86 10.69 -16.55 5.25
C ARG A 86 11.49 -15.25 5.25
N GLN A 87 12.68 -15.26 5.86
CA GLN A 87 13.53 -14.07 5.96
C GLN A 87 14.03 -13.58 4.59
N LEU A 88 14.28 -14.49 3.64
CA LEU A 88 14.71 -14.11 2.28
C LEU A 88 13.61 -13.34 1.53
N TRP A 89 12.35 -13.71 1.75
CA TRP A 89 11.19 -13.01 1.19
C TRP A 89 10.97 -11.60 1.75
N LEU A 90 11.68 -11.24 2.82
CA LEU A 90 11.75 -9.87 3.34
C LEU A 90 13.02 -9.15 2.84
N ILE A 91 14.18 -9.77 3.05
CA ILE A 91 15.49 -9.15 2.85
C ILE A 91 15.73 -8.80 1.38
N ILE A 92 15.33 -9.67 0.45
CA ILE A 92 15.57 -9.47 -0.98
C ILE A 92 14.75 -8.28 -1.51
N PRO A 93 13.40 -8.23 -1.38
CA PRO A 93 12.62 -7.08 -1.81
C PRO A 93 13.04 -5.79 -1.11
N PHE A 94 13.33 -5.85 0.20
CA PHE A 94 13.80 -4.71 0.98
C PHE A 94 15.09 -4.13 0.38
N SER A 95 16.10 -4.97 0.15
CA SER A 95 17.40 -4.55 -0.35
C SER A 95 17.29 -3.97 -1.77
N ILE A 96 16.51 -4.61 -2.65
CA ILE A 96 16.30 -4.13 -4.02
C ILE A 96 15.59 -2.78 -4.00
N TYR A 97 14.50 -2.64 -3.23
CA TYR A 97 13.77 -1.38 -3.14
C TYR A 97 14.66 -0.25 -2.60
N LEU A 98 15.42 -0.49 -1.54
CA LEU A 98 16.32 0.51 -0.97
C LEU A 98 17.41 0.91 -1.97
N ALA A 99 17.98 -0.04 -2.71
CA ALA A 99 18.94 0.25 -3.78
C ALA A 99 18.31 1.11 -4.88
N CYS A 100 17.11 0.78 -5.35
CA CYS A 100 16.38 1.57 -6.35
C CYS A 100 16.06 2.99 -5.85
N TRP A 101 15.68 3.12 -4.58
CA TRP A 101 15.40 4.42 -3.95
C TRP A 101 16.66 5.29 -3.86
N VAL A 102 17.81 4.71 -3.46
CA VAL A 102 19.10 5.40 -3.46
C VAL A 102 19.54 5.78 -4.87
N ILE A 103 19.38 4.89 -5.86
CA ILE A 103 19.71 5.16 -7.26
C ILE A 103 18.87 6.31 -7.80
N GLU A 104 17.57 6.33 -7.51
CA GLU A 104 16.70 7.41 -7.96
C GLU A 104 17.12 8.75 -7.34
N TYR A 105 17.36 8.76 -6.03
CA TYR A 105 17.80 9.95 -5.32
C TYR A 105 19.13 10.52 -5.84
N LEU A 106 20.11 9.65 -6.15
CA LEU A 106 21.44 10.07 -6.57
C LEU A 106 21.56 10.39 -8.06
N PHE A 107 20.87 9.64 -8.94
CA PHE A 107 21.14 9.66 -10.38
C PHE A 107 19.95 10.06 -11.26
N LEU A 108 18.72 9.69 -10.87
CA LEU A 108 17.54 9.85 -11.75
C LEU A 108 16.73 11.10 -11.42
N ARG A 109 16.88 11.65 -10.20
CA ARG A 109 16.14 12.81 -9.77
C ARG A 109 16.57 14.05 -10.54
N GLN A 110 15.82 14.37 -11.59
CA GLN A 110 15.91 15.65 -12.27
C GLN A 110 15.21 16.72 -11.41
N ARG A 111 15.68 17.98 -11.44
CA ARG A 111 15.05 19.08 -10.69
C ARG A 111 13.56 19.30 -11.02
N VAL A 112 13.08 18.71 -12.11
CA VAL A 112 11.72 18.88 -12.67
C VAL A 112 10.78 17.72 -12.30
N THR A 113 11.26 16.56 -11.84
CA THR A 113 10.38 15.44 -11.48
C THR A 113 9.86 15.61 -10.06
N TRP A 114 8.55 15.81 -9.93
CA TRP A 114 7.87 15.94 -8.63
C TRP A 114 7.65 14.60 -7.93
N PHE A 115 7.54 13.50 -8.68
CA PHE A 115 7.29 12.17 -8.14
C PHE A 115 8.42 11.19 -8.47
N ASP A 116 8.86 10.43 -7.47
CA ASP A 116 9.93 9.43 -7.59
C ASP A 116 9.37 8.13 -8.20
N SER A 117 9.08 8.20 -9.51
CA SER A 117 8.41 7.16 -10.29
C SER A 117 9.19 5.85 -10.33
N PHE A 118 10.53 5.87 -10.37
CA PHE A 118 11.34 4.68 -10.59
C PHE A 118 11.30 3.74 -9.38
N SER A 119 11.65 4.25 -8.20
CA SER A 119 11.64 3.50 -6.94
C SER A 119 10.22 3.07 -6.56
N TYR A 120 9.21 3.92 -6.80
CA TYR A 120 7.81 3.52 -6.61
C TYR A 120 7.44 2.34 -7.51
N THR A 121 7.78 2.40 -8.80
CA THR A 121 7.46 1.32 -9.76
C THR A 121 8.14 0.02 -9.36
N MET A 122 9.43 0.07 -8.99
CA MET A 122 10.14 -1.13 -8.54
C MET A 122 9.58 -1.68 -7.23
N GLY A 123 9.22 -0.81 -6.27
CA GLY A 123 8.53 -1.23 -5.06
C GLY A 123 7.21 -1.94 -5.34
N ASN A 124 6.41 -1.40 -6.28
CA ASN A 124 5.14 -2.00 -6.69
C ASN A 124 5.35 -3.35 -7.41
N VAL A 125 6.29 -3.44 -8.36
CA VAL A 125 6.62 -4.72 -9.02
C VAL A 125 7.03 -5.79 -8.01
N LEU A 126 7.90 -5.46 -7.06
CA LEU A 126 8.31 -6.37 -5.99
C LEU A 126 7.11 -6.79 -5.11
N LEU A 127 6.24 -5.84 -4.77
CA LEU A 127 5.03 -6.12 -4.00
C LEU A 127 4.07 -7.05 -4.76
N VAL A 128 3.91 -6.85 -6.06
CA VAL A 128 3.10 -7.71 -6.93
C VAL A 128 3.69 -9.12 -7.02
N ILE A 129 5.02 -9.26 -7.08
CA ILE A 129 5.67 -10.58 -7.04
C ILE A 129 5.35 -11.30 -5.72
N LEU A 130 5.43 -10.61 -4.59
CA LEU A 130 5.07 -11.17 -3.28
C LEU A 130 3.59 -11.54 -3.20
N LEU A 131 2.72 -10.68 -3.71
CA LEU A 131 1.27 -10.90 -3.80
C LEU A 131 0.96 -12.15 -4.62
N ILE A 132 1.51 -12.28 -5.84
CA ILE A 132 1.30 -13.45 -6.70
C ILE A 132 1.82 -14.71 -6.01
N ASN A 133 3.01 -14.64 -5.39
CA ASN A 133 3.57 -15.78 -4.67
C ASN A 133 2.66 -16.23 -3.51
N TYR A 134 2.10 -15.28 -2.76
CA TYR A 134 1.13 -15.56 -1.72
C TYR A 134 -0.14 -16.20 -2.29
N LEU A 135 -0.73 -15.61 -3.34
CA LEU A 135 -1.97 -16.11 -3.95
C LEU A 135 -1.80 -17.54 -4.50
N LEU A 136 -0.68 -17.84 -5.16
CA LEU A 136 -0.39 -19.19 -5.65
C LEU A 136 -0.31 -20.21 -4.52
N ARG A 137 0.31 -19.87 -3.39
CA ARG A 137 0.34 -20.77 -2.23
C ARG A 137 -1.02 -20.92 -1.58
N PHE A 138 -1.75 -19.81 -1.47
CA PHE A 138 -3.07 -19.77 -0.86
C PHE A 138 -4.06 -20.65 -1.61
N ILE A 139 -4.08 -20.57 -2.95
CA ILE A 139 -4.96 -21.39 -3.81
C ILE A 139 -4.62 -22.88 -3.73
N ASN A 140 -3.34 -23.21 -3.55
CA ASN A 140 -2.87 -24.59 -3.42
C ASN A 140 -2.93 -25.14 -1.98
N SER A 141 -3.52 -24.40 -1.04
CA SER A 141 -3.61 -24.80 0.37
C SER A 141 -5.05 -25.02 0.79
N ASP A 142 -5.27 -25.86 1.82
CA ASP A 142 -6.59 -26.06 2.41
C ASP A 142 -7.20 -24.78 3.02
N GLU A 143 -6.39 -23.73 3.17
CA GLU A 143 -6.86 -22.42 3.65
C GLU A 143 -7.87 -21.78 2.70
N ILE A 144 -7.85 -22.12 1.40
CA ILE A 144 -8.82 -21.62 0.42
C ILE A 144 -10.26 -22.00 0.79
N LEU A 145 -10.47 -23.15 1.43
CA LEU A 145 -11.80 -23.60 1.88
C LEU A 145 -12.42 -22.64 2.89
N ASN A 146 -11.57 -21.94 3.67
CA ASN A 146 -11.96 -21.00 4.70
C ASN A 146 -11.51 -19.56 4.39
N TYR A 147 -11.41 -19.20 3.10
CA TYR A 147 -10.84 -17.92 2.66
C TYR A 147 -11.48 -16.70 3.32
N LYS A 148 -12.79 -16.73 3.55
CA LYS A 148 -13.54 -15.62 4.19
C LYS A 148 -13.02 -15.29 5.58
N SER A 149 -12.46 -16.28 6.28
CA SER A 149 -11.89 -16.12 7.61
C SER A 149 -10.40 -15.78 7.61
N ASN A 150 -9.74 -15.72 6.45
CA ASN A 150 -8.31 -15.46 6.37
C ASN A 150 -8.03 -13.94 6.25
N MET A 151 -7.40 -13.34 7.28
CA MET A 151 -7.06 -11.91 7.24
C MET A 151 -6.12 -11.55 6.08
N MET A 152 -5.12 -12.37 5.83
CA MET A 152 -4.13 -12.13 4.79
C MET A 152 -4.76 -12.16 3.40
N PHE A 153 -5.78 -13.01 3.19
CA PHE A 153 -6.52 -13.06 1.94
C PHE A 153 -7.18 -11.72 1.63
N TRP A 154 -7.94 -11.16 2.58
CA TRP A 154 -8.58 -9.86 2.38
C TRP A 154 -7.56 -8.76 2.12
N VAL A 155 -6.48 -8.69 2.89
CA VAL A 155 -5.42 -7.69 2.65
C VAL A 155 -4.76 -7.88 1.28
N ALA A 156 -4.48 -9.12 0.88
CA ALA A 156 -3.95 -9.41 -0.45
C ALA A 156 -4.90 -8.96 -1.58
N VAL A 157 -6.22 -9.16 -1.42
CA VAL A 157 -7.22 -8.67 -2.38
C VAL A 157 -7.22 -7.14 -2.47
N GLY A 158 -7.18 -6.44 -1.33
CA GLY A 158 -7.12 -4.98 -1.31
C GLY A 158 -5.85 -4.46 -2.01
N ILE A 159 -4.71 -5.07 -1.71
CA ILE A 159 -3.43 -4.75 -2.36
C ILE A 159 -3.50 -5.04 -3.87
N ALA A 160 -4.07 -6.17 -4.28
CA ALA A 160 -4.23 -6.50 -5.70
C ALA A 160 -5.05 -5.43 -6.44
N ILE A 161 -6.21 -5.04 -5.89
CA ILE A 161 -7.09 -4.03 -6.48
C ILE A 161 -6.35 -2.71 -6.70
N PHE A 162 -5.65 -2.22 -5.69
CA PHE A 162 -4.99 -0.92 -5.77
C PHE A 162 -3.68 -0.96 -6.56
N TYR A 163 -2.75 -1.83 -6.19
CA TYR A 163 -1.39 -1.78 -6.72
C TYR A 163 -1.29 -2.24 -8.17
N LEU A 164 -2.06 -3.27 -8.56
CA LEU A 164 -2.14 -3.66 -9.98
C LEU A 164 -2.89 -2.62 -10.80
N GLY A 165 -4.03 -2.14 -10.28
CA GLY A 165 -4.87 -1.18 -11.00
C GLY A 165 -4.24 0.19 -11.21
N THR A 166 -3.32 0.60 -10.32
CA THR A 166 -2.65 1.91 -10.38
C THR A 166 -1.21 1.86 -10.90
N LEU A 167 -0.66 0.67 -11.16
CA LEU A 167 0.72 0.52 -11.65
C LEU A 167 1.00 1.38 -12.91
N PRO A 168 0.17 1.34 -13.98
CA PRO A 168 0.46 2.12 -15.18
C PRO A 168 0.43 3.63 -14.91
N PHE A 169 -0.48 4.08 -14.04
CA PHE A 169 -0.60 5.49 -13.68
C PHE A 169 0.64 6.00 -12.96
N PHE A 170 1.12 5.28 -11.94
CA PHE A 170 2.29 5.72 -11.17
C PHE A 170 3.61 5.58 -11.94
N ALA A 171 3.74 4.56 -12.79
CA ALA A 171 4.90 4.38 -13.65
C ALA A 171 5.04 5.54 -14.66
N LEU A 172 3.93 5.99 -15.23
CA LEU A 172 3.91 7.06 -16.24
C LEU A 172 3.53 8.43 -15.65
N ARG A 173 3.46 8.56 -14.32
CA ARG A 173 2.85 9.72 -13.65
C ARG A 173 3.44 11.06 -14.07
N ASN A 174 4.77 11.14 -14.13
CA ASN A 174 5.48 12.34 -14.55
C ASN A 174 5.15 12.69 -16.01
N THR A 175 5.22 11.71 -16.92
CA THR A 175 4.89 11.89 -18.34
C THR A 175 3.45 12.33 -18.54
N LEU A 176 2.50 11.66 -17.87
CA LEU A 176 1.08 12.00 -17.94
C LEU A 176 0.81 13.41 -17.42
N TYR A 177 1.44 13.81 -16.31
CA TYR A 177 1.26 15.14 -15.74
C TYR A 177 1.72 16.26 -16.70
N TYR A 178 2.87 16.09 -17.34
CA TYR A 178 3.46 17.12 -18.21
C TYR A 178 2.93 17.12 -19.64
N GLN A 179 2.61 15.95 -20.20
CA GLN A 179 2.26 15.81 -21.62
C GLN A 179 0.77 15.51 -21.85
N PHE A 180 0.05 14.91 -20.89
CA PHE A 180 -1.32 14.41 -21.08
C PHE A 180 -2.23 14.71 -19.87
N ARG A 181 -2.45 15.99 -19.59
CA ARG A 181 -3.12 16.46 -18.36
C ARG A 181 -4.55 15.94 -18.17
N ASP A 182 -5.31 15.78 -19.24
CA ASP A 182 -6.68 15.24 -19.17
C ASP A 182 -6.65 13.75 -18.77
N VAL A 183 -5.76 12.98 -19.39
CA VAL A 183 -5.52 11.56 -19.09
C VAL A 183 -5.03 11.41 -17.65
N PHE A 184 -4.09 12.25 -17.21
CA PHE A 184 -3.64 12.29 -15.82
C PHE A 184 -4.80 12.47 -14.84
N THR A 185 -5.72 13.39 -15.15
CA THR A 185 -6.87 13.68 -14.29
C THR A 185 -7.80 12.49 -14.17
N VAL A 186 -8.07 11.79 -15.27
CA VAL A 186 -8.89 10.55 -15.28
C VAL A 186 -8.23 9.47 -14.43
N TYR A 187 -6.96 9.16 -14.64
CA TYR A 187 -6.27 8.15 -13.83
C TYR A 187 -6.16 8.55 -12.36
N ASN A 188 -6.05 9.84 -12.06
CA ASN A 188 -6.09 10.34 -10.69
C ASN A 188 -7.46 10.11 -10.02
N TYR A 189 -8.57 10.12 -10.77
CA TYR A 189 -9.85 9.70 -10.23
C TYR A 189 -9.93 8.19 -10.01
N VAL A 190 -9.44 7.41 -10.98
CA VAL A 190 -9.40 5.94 -10.87
C VAL A 190 -8.60 5.48 -9.66
N GLN A 191 -7.41 6.05 -9.41
CA GLN A 191 -6.58 5.66 -8.27
C GLN A 191 -7.25 5.97 -6.92
N LEU A 192 -7.98 7.09 -6.81
CA LEU A 192 -8.75 7.41 -5.60
C LEU A 192 -9.87 6.39 -5.35
N ILE A 193 -10.61 6.01 -6.40
CA ILE A 193 -11.68 5.01 -6.30
C ILE A 193 -11.10 3.64 -5.89
N LEU A 194 -10.00 3.22 -6.52
CA LEU A 194 -9.31 1.97 -6.16
C LEU A 194 -8.79 2.01 -4.72
N GLY A 195 -8.32 3.17 -4.25
CA GLY A 195 -7.92 3.39 -2.86
C GLY A 195 -9.09 3.18 -1.89
N CYS A 196 -10.27 3.76 -2.18
CA CYS A 196 -11.47 3.54 -1.38
C CYS A 196 -11.83 2.05 -1.29
N LEU A 197 -11.79 1.33 -2.42
CA LEU A 197 -12.05 -0.10 -2.47
C LEU A 197 -11.03 -0.90 -1.66
N MET A 198 -9.75 -0.55 -1.74
CA MET A 198 -8.69 -1.18 -0.94
C MET A 198 -8.97 -1.02 0.56
N TYR A 199 -9.25 0.19 1.03
CA TYR A 199 -9.52 0.44 2.45
C TYR A 199 -10.81 -0.25 2.93
N LEU A 200 -11.84 -0.34 2.09
CA LEU A 200 -13.03 -1.15 2.38
C LEU A 200 -12.66 -2.61 2.62
N VAL A 201 -11.85 -3.18 1.73
CA VAL A 201 -11.39 -4.57 1.84
C VAL A 201 -10.49 -4.75 3.07
N PHE A 202 -9.66 -3.77 3.42
CA PHE A 202 -8.89 -3.79 4.66
C PHE A 202 -9.81 -3.77 5.90
N ALA A 203 -10.88 -2.98 5.90
CA ALA A 203 -11.88 -3.02 6.96
C ALA A 203 -12.52 -4.41 7.08
N LEU A 204 -12.89 -5.04 5.95
CA LEU A 204 -13.41 -6.42 5.93
C LEU A 204 -12.42 -7.44 6.51
N SER A 205 -11.11 -7.23 6.32
CA SER A 205 -10.09 -8.08 6.94
C SER A 205 -10.18 -8.07 8.47
N PHE A 206 -10.45 -6.92 9.07
CA PHE A 206 -10.65 -6.81 10.52
C PHE A 206 -12.00 -7.31 10.98
N VAL A 207 -13.05 -7.27 10.16
CA VAL A 207 -14.38 -7.76 10.56
C VAL A 207 -14.43 -9.29 10.47
N TRP A 208 -14.17 -9.85 9.29
CA TRP A 208 -14.34 -11.29 9.04
C TRP A 208 -13.08 -12.12 9.23
N GLY A 209 -11.91 -11.51 9.09
CA GLY A 209 -10.66 -12.23 9.19
C GLY A 209 -10.34 -12.64 10.63
N LYS A 210 -9.76 -13.84 10.77
CA LYS A 210 -9.19 -14.36 12.01
C LYS A 210 -7.66 -14.30 11.88
N PRO A 211 -6.96 -13.70 12.85
CA PRO A 211 -5.51 -13.65 12.81
C PRO A 211 -4.96 -15.05 13.08
N LYS A 212 -4.00 -15.46 12.25
CA LYS A 212 -3.19 -16.68 12.43
C LYS A 212 -1.80 -16.28 12.90
#